data_AF-A0A661CGZ3-F1
#
_entry.id   AF-A0A661CGZ3-F1
#
_cell.length_a   1.000
_cell.length_b   1.000
_cell.length_c   1.000
_cell.angle_alpha   90.00
_cell.angle_beta   90.00
_cell.angle_gamma   90.00
#
_symmetry.space_group_name_H-M   'P 1'
#
loop_
_entity.id
_entity.type
_entity.pdbx_description
1 polymer ?
#
loop_
_entity_poly.entity_id
_entity_poly.type
_entity_poly.pdbx_seq_one_letter_code
_entity_poly.pdbx_strand_id
1 'polypeptide(L)' 'GLAGLAILSQQLQLHGLAAETPAALIQQGTTEHQKVWVSTIADLPALAEREQPEAPTLVIIGEVVKLHDTLSWF' A
#
# COMPACT_ATOMS: atom_id res chain seq x y z
N GLY A 1 5.66 -0.73 -10.88
CA GLY A 1 4.87 -0.94 -9.64
C GLY A 1 3.77 0.09 -9.56
N LEU A 2 4.11 1.33 -9.18
CA LEU A 2 3.12 2.38 -8.92
C LEU A 2 2.33 2.88 -10.15
N ALA A 3 2.93 2.92 -11.34
CA ALA A 3 2.24 3.40 -12.54
C ALA A 3 0.97 2.62 -12.91
N GLY A 4 0.86 1.36 -12.46
CA GLY A 4 -0.32 0.52 -12.66
C GLY A 4 -1.25 0.44 -11.43
N LEU A 5 -0.98 1.18 -10.36
CA LEU A 5 -1.65 1.00 -9.07
C LEU A 5 -3.15 1.31 -9.13
N ALA A 6 -3.54 2.35 -9.87
CA ALA A 6 -4.94 2.70 -10.08
C ALA A 6 -5.70 1.57 -10.80
N ILE A 7 -5.12 1.04 -11.89
CA ILE A 7 -5.69 -0.07 -12.65
C ILE A 7 -5.76 -1.33 -11.77
N LEU A 8 -4.69 -1.63 -11.02
CA LEU A 8 -4.64 -2.79 -10.13
C LEU A 8 -5.71 -2.72 -9.03
N SER A 9 -5.84 -1.57 -8.36
CA SER A 9 -6.89 -1.35 -7.35
C SER A 9 -8.28 -1.55 -7.94
N GLN A 10 -8.54 -0.97 -9.12
CA GLN A 10 -9.83 -1.11 -9.79
C GLN A 10 -10.12 -2.57 -10.17
N GLN A 11 -9.17 -3.27 -10.80
CA GLN A 11 -9.36 -4.64 -11.24
C GLN A 11 -9.58 -5.60 -10.07
N LEU A 12 -8.83 -5.44 -8.97
CA LEU A 12 -9.02 -6.28 -7.77
C LEU A 12 -10.42 -6.11 -7.18
N GLN A 13 -10.91 -4.87 -7.09
CA GLN A 13 -12.26 -4.59 -6.59
C GLN A 13 -13.34 -5.14 -7.53
N LEU A 14 -13.17 -4.97 -8.85
CA LEU A 14 -14.07 -5.54 -9.86
C LEU A 14 -14.17 -7.06 -9.77
N HIS A 15 -13.10 -7.73 -9.35
CA HIS A 15 -13.05 -9.19 -9.17
C HIS A 15 -13.39 -9.65 -7.74
N GLY A 16 -13.96 -8.78 -6.91
CA GLY A 16 -14.57 -9.15 -5.62
C GLY A 16 -13.71 -8.90 -4.39
N LEU A 17 -12.57 -8.21 -4.52
CA LEU A 17 -11.84 -7.73 -3.35
C LEU A 17 -12.60 -6.56 -2.71
N ALA A 18 -12.85 -6.61 -1.39
CA ALA A 18 -13.53 -5.53 -0.69
C ALA A 18 -12.73 -4.22 -0.76
N ALA A 19 -13.41 -3.09 -0.93
CA ALA A 19 -12.79 -1.77 -1.04
C ALA A 19 -11.96 -1.41 0.20
N GLU A 20 -12.42 -1.90 1.36
CA GLU A 20 -11.86 -1.70 2.69
C GLU A 20 -10.69 -2.65 2.98
N THR A 21 -10.34 -3.54 2.04
CA THR A 21 -9.21 -4.46 2.21
C THR A 21 -7.95 -3.66 2.53
N PRO A 22 -7.27 -3.94 3.65
CA PRO A 22 -6.07 -3.21 4.04
C PRO A 22 -4.97 -3.32 2.99
N ALA A 23 -4.27 -2.22 2.75
CA ALA A 23 -3.14 -2.18 1.86
C ALA A 23 -2.06 -1.21 2.37
N ALA A 24 -0.80 -1.44 2.00
CA ALA A 24 0.31 -0.62 2.40
C ALA A 24 1.30 -0.38 1.26
N LEU A 25 1.92 0.80 1.28
CA LEU A 25 3.10 1.15 0.49
C LEU A 25 4.32 1.17 1.42
N ILE A 26 5.38 0.44 1.06
CA ILE A 26 6.63 0.40 1.81
C ILE A 26 7.76 0.85 0.89
N GLN A 27 8.24 2.06 1.10
CA GLN A 27 9.37 2.63 0.38
C GLN A 27 10.67 2.34 1.13
N GLN A 28 11.73 1.98 0.40
CA GLN A 28 13.09 1.78 0.93
C GLN A 28 13.08 0.92 2.22
N GLY A 29 12.35 -0.20 2.18
CA GLY A 29 12.21 -1.09 3.33
C GLY A 29 13.56 -1.56 3.88
N THR A 30 13.66 -1.73 5.20
CA THR A 30 14.87 -2.12 5.94
C THR A 30 16.03 -1.10 5.92
N THR A 31 15.77 0.12 5.44
CA THR A 31 16.75 1.22 5.47
C THR A 31 16.35 2.29 6.48
N GLU A 32 17.27 3.17 6.85
CA GLU A 32 16.98 4.35 7.69
C GLU A 32 16.00 5.35 7.05
N HIS A 33 15.76 5.24 5.74
CA HIS A 33 14.85 6.08 4.97
C HIS A 33 13.50 5.40 4.71
N GLN A 34 13.20 4.30 5.41
CA GLN A 34 11.95 3.58 5.26
C GLN A 34 10.75 4.50 5.50
N LYS A 35 9.78 4.46 4.57
CA LYS A 35 8.47 5.10 4.75
C LYS A 35 7.38 4.07 4.52
N VAL A 36 6.42 4.05 5.44
CA VAL A 36 5.27 3.16 5.37
C VAL A 36 4.01 3.99 5.38
N TRP A 37 3.15 3.75 4.40
CA TRP A 37 1.81 4.32 4.36
C TRP A 37 0.78 3.19 4.34
N VAL A 38 -0.12 3.19 5.31
CA VAL A 38 -1.22 2.22 5.42
C VAL A 38 -2.53 2.89 4.97
N SER A 39 -3.33 2.14 4.23
CA SER A 39 -4.64 2.58 3.73
C SER A 39 -5.52 1.37 3.40
N THR A 40 -6.58 1.60 2.64
CA THR A 40 -7.41 0.57 2.00
C THR A 40 -7.02 0.43 0.53
N ILE A 41 -7.39 -0.68 -0.13
CA ILE A 41 -7.15 -0.87 -1.57
C ILE A 41 -7.85 0.22 -2.40
N ALA A 42 -9.02 0.69 -1.97
CA ALA A 42 -9.76 1.74 -2.66
C ALA A 42 -9.04 3.11 -2.60
N ASP A 43 -8.45 3.45 -1.46
CA ASP A 43 -7.83 4.75 -1.23
C ASP A 43 -6.34 4.79 -1.62
N LEU A 44 -5.71 3.62 -1.80
CA LEU A 44 -4.28 3.48 -2.08
C LEU A 44 -3.78 4.28 -3.31
N PRO A 45 -4.52 4.36 -4.43
CA PRO A 45 -4.09 5.19 -5.58
C PRO A 45 -4.01 6.67 -5.23
N ALA A 46 -5.03 7.22 -4.55
CA ALA A 46 -5.05 8.62 -4.14
C ALA A 46 -3.95 8.93 -3.10
N LEU A 47 -3.67 7.99 -2.20
CA LEU A 47 -2.53 8.05 -1.29
C LEU A 47 -1.21 8.13 -2.07
N ALA A 48 -1.01 7.27 -3.08
CA ALA A 48 0.22 7.27 -3.88
C ALA A 48 0.40 8.57 -4.68
N GLU A 49 -0.67 9.16 -5.21
CA GLU A 49 -0.63 10.45 -5.90
C GLU A 49 -0.24 11.60 -4.96
N ARG A 50 -0.77 11.59 -3.74
CA ARG A 50 -0.49 12.61 -2.74
C ARG A 50 0.94 12.53 -2.21
N GLU A 51 1.39 11.34 -1.84
CA GLU A 51 2.67 11.13 -1.15
C GLU A 51 3.85 11.00 -2.12
N GLN A 52 3.58 10.71 -3.40
CA GLN A 52 4.57 10.51 -4.46
C GLN A 52 5.75 9.61 -4.05
N PRO A 53 5.51 8.34 -3.68
CA PRO A 53 6.57 7.42 -3.28
C PRO A 53 7.58 7.21 -4.40
N GLU A 54 8.85 7.19 -4.04
CA GLU A 54 9.96 6.96 -4.94
C GLU A 54 10.38 5.48 -4.94
N ALA A 55 11.01 5.04 -6.02
CA ALA A 55 11.55 3.70 -6.07
C ALA A 55 12.76 3.56 -5.11
N PRO A 56 12.98 2.37 -4.50
CA PRO A 56 12.11 1.19 -4.54
C PRO A 56 10.91 1.31 -3.57
N THR A 57 9.71 0.96 -4.05
CA THR A 57 8.49 0.88 -3.25
C THR A 57 7.74 -0.43 -3.51
N LEU A 58 7.33 -1.11 -2.44
CA LEU A 58 6.52 -2.32 -2.45
C LEU A 58 5.07 -2.03 -2.09
N VAL A 59 4.15 -2.81 -2.65
CA VAL A 59 2.72 -2.78 -2.34
C VAL A 59 2.35 -4.09 -1.65
N ILE A 60 1.73 -4.02 -0.47
CA ILE A 60 1.18 -5.18 0.25
C ILE A 60 -0.32 -5.01 0.36
N ILE A 61 -1.09 -6.07 0.08
CA ILE A 61 -2.56 -6.07 0.12
C ILE A 61 -3.01 -7.27 0.95
N GLY A 62 -3.89 -7.04 1.93
CA GLY A 62 -4.50 -8.06 2.76
C GLY A 62 -4.40 -7.79 4.25
N GLU A 63 -5.09 -8.62 5.03
CA GLU A 63 -5.27 -8.46 6.48
C GLU A 63 -3.97 -8.36 7.28
N VAL A 64 -2.88 -8.93 6.79
CA VAL A 64 -1.54 -8.86 7.42
C VAL A 64 -1.05 -7.42 7.60
N VAL A 65 -1.54 -6.47 6.79
CA VAL A 65 -1.21 -5.04 6.93
C VAL A 65 -1.66 -4.48 8.27
N LYS A 66 -2.78 -4.97 8.85
CA LYS A 66 -3.26 -4.52 10.17
C LYS A 66 -2.27 -4.83 11.30
N LEU A 67 -1.38 -5.82 11.10
CA LEU A 67 -0.36 -6.16 12.09
C LEU A 67 0.79 -5.15 12.13
N HIS A 68 0.89 -4.26 11.15
CA HIS A 68 1.90 -3.21 11.10
C HIS A 68 1.94 -2.41 12.41
N ASP A 69 0.78 -1.96 12.91
CA ASP A 69 0.72 -1.10 14.09
C ASP A 69 1.16 -1.84 15.37
N THR A 70 0.89 -3.14 15.46
CA THR A 70 1.24 -3.97 16.63
C THR A 70 2.67 -4.49 16.57
N LEU A 71 3.23 -4.65 15.37
CA LEU A 71 4.56 -5.23 15.13
C LEU A 71 5.55 -4.19 14.57
N SER A 72 5.28 -2.90 14.73
CA SER A 72 6.20 -1.83 14.35
C SER A 72 7.37 -1.78 15.34
N TRP A 73 8.43 -2.52 15.06
CA TRP A 73 9.65 -2.61 15.89
C TRP A 73 10.87 -1.93 15.24
N PHE A 74 10.72 -1.42 14.02
CA PHE A 74 11.76 -0.76 13.23
C PHE A 74 11.39 0.70 12.96
#